data_AF-A0A850R935-F1
#
_entry.id   AF-A0A850R935-F1
#
_cell.length_a   1.000
_cell.length_b   1.000
_cell.length_c   1.000
_cell.angle_alpha   90.00
_cell.angle_beta   90.00
_cell.angle_gamma   90.00
#
_symmetry.space_group_name_H-M   'P 1'
#
loop_
_entity.id
_entity.type
_entity.pdbx_description
1 polymer ?
#
loop_
_entity_poly.entity_id
_entity_poly.type
_entity_poly.pdbx_seq_one_letter_code
_entity_poly.pdbx_strand_id
1 'polypeptide(L)'
;MSLAMQPDDPGAEQPFISHLVELRDRLIRMLIAIGVMVLVLLPFANGLYAYVAAPLLAQLPDGNTMIATQVASPFLTPFKLALIAAVFLSMPYLLYQLWAFVAPGLYQHEKRLAVPLLVSSIFLFYLGMLFAYYVVFPLVFAFMVGTTPDGVAMMTDISAYLDFVLTLFFAFGVAFEIPIATILLVAIGAVTPEGLAHKRPYVIVGVFVVGMFLTPPDVISQTLLAVPMWLLFELGILLSRVLLKGRLAEDSDSGEPPPAGSAPKPLPVTPSAGGGAVGRELSPGLDDPDRWRPMTDAEMETELDLIDAEDARLAQAAKTNAPPVTPAGSSAAETPPMPVDPVEDKIVRANQLRDLGNDFAARQMLYQVLEEGDATQRQVARNILSQLDEH
;
A
#
# COMPACT_ATOMS: atom_id res chain seq x y z
N MET A 1 10.82 -48.54 -20.07
CA MET A 1 10.22 -47.72 -18.99
C MET A 1 10.42 -46.27 -19.39
N SER A 2 9.50 -45.76 -20.21
CA SER A 2 9.54 -44.41 -20.78
C SER A 2 9.05 -43.41 -19.73
N LEU A 3 9.93 -42.53 -19.27
CA LEU A 3 9.53 -41.34 -18.52
C LEU A 3 8.69 -40.45 -19.45
N ALA A 4 7.38 -40.41 -19.21
CA ALA A 4 6.52 -39.39 -19.77
C ALA A 4 6.85 -38.07 -19.06
N MET A 5 7.49 -37.17 -19.79
CA MET A 5 7.60 -35.75 -19.43
C MET A 5 6.19 -35.17 -19.46
N GLN A 6 5.69 -34.74 -18.30
CA GLN A 6 4.46 -33.96 -18.19
C GLN A 6 4.67 -32.62 -18.90
N PRO A 7 3.76 -32.20 -19.80
CA PRO A 7 3.89 -30.91 -20.47
C PRO A 7 3.63 -29.79 -19.46
N ASP A 8 4.49 -28.78 -19.48
CA ASP A 8 4.24 -27.48 -18.86
C ASP A 8 2.87 -26.95 -19.30
N ASP A 9 2.05 -26.54 -18.34
CA ASP A 9 0.70 -26.00 -18.54
C ASP A 9 0.75 -24.67 -19.34
N PRO A 10 0.32 -24.62 -20.62
CA PRO A 10 0.36 -23.42 -21.44
C PRO A 10 -0.77 -22.42 -21.11
N GLY A 11 -1.57 -22.68 -20.08
CA GLY A 11 -2.75 -21.87 -19.72
C GLY A 11 -2.46 -20.65 -18.83
N ALA A 12 -1.32 -20.60 -18.13
CA ALA A 12 -1.04 -19.58 -17.12
C ALA A 12 -0.33 -18.30 -17.65
N GLU A 13 0.29 -18.34 -18.83
CA GLU A 13 0.94 -17.15 -19.44
C GLU A 13 -0.04 -16.26 -20.24
N GLN A 14 -1.15 -16.83 -20.72
CA GLN A 14 -2.21 -16.10 -21.42
C GLN A 14 -2.99 -15.08 -20.56
N PRO A 15 -3.28 -15.29 -19.24
CA PRO A 15 -4.02 -14.33 -18.42
C PRO A 15 -3.26 -13.02 -18.10
N PHE A 16 -1.94 -13.04 -17.92
CA PHE A 16 -1.18 -11.81 -17.63
C PHE A 16 -1.06 -10.91 -18.86
N ILE A 17 -0.74 -11.49 -20.02
CA ILE A 17 -0.63 -10.75 -21.28
C ILE A 17 -1.98 -10.15 -21.67
N SER A 18 -3.07 -10.91 -21.52
CA SER A 18 -4.42 -10.39 -21.81
C SER A 18 -4.81 -9.23 -20.88
N HIS A 19 -4.49 -9.30 -19.58
CA HIS A 19 -4.75 -8.21 -18.64
C HIS A 19 -3.94 -6.94 -18.97
N LEU A 20 -2.69 -7.08 -19.42
CA LEU A 20 -1.87 -5.94 -19.87
C LEU A 20 -2.40 -5.31 -21.16
N VAL A 21 -2.86 -6.13 -22.11
CA VAL A 21 -3.50 -5.64 -23.35
C VAL A 21 -4.78 -4.88 -23.03
N GLU A 22 -5.58 -5.39 -22.08
CA GLU A 22 -6.79 -4.72 -21.62
C GLU A 22 -6.49 -3.35 -20.99
N LEU A 23 -5.49 -3.26 -20.11
CA LEU A 23 -5.05 -2.00 -19.51
C LEU A 23 -4.67 -0.97 -20.60
N ARG A 24 -3.88 -1.39 -21.59
CA ARG A 24 -3.45 -0.53 -22.70
C ARG A 24 -4.65 0.01 -23.48
N ASP A 25 -5.57 -0.88 -23.88
CA ASP A 25 -6.70 -0.49 -24.71
C ASP A 25 -7.64 0.47 -23.96
N ARG A 26 -7.81 0.27 -22.64
CA ARG A 26 -8.56 1.20 -21.79
C ARG A 26 -7.85 2.53 -21.62
N LEU A 27 -6.54 2.54 -21.41
CA LEU A 27 -5.73 3.76 -21.33
C LEU A 27 -5.84 4.59 -22.62
N ILE A 28 -5.78 3.95 -23.79
CA ILE A 28 -5.97 4.63 -25.08
C ILE A 28 -7.37 5.26 -25.18
N ARG A 29 -8.42 4.53 -24.79
CA ARG A 29 -9.79 5.08 -24.78
C ARG A 29 -9.93 6.27 -23.83
N MET A 30 -9.31 6.21 -22.65
CA MET A 30 -9.26 7.31 -21.69
C MET A 30 -8.57 8.54 -22.28
N LEU A 31 -7.42 8.35 -22.93
CA LEU A 31 -6.68 9.42 -23.62
C LEU A 31 -7.48 10.02 -24.78
N ILE A 32 -8.17 9.20 -25.57
CA ILE A 32 -9.05 9.68 -26.65
C ILE A 32 -10.19 10.51 -26.08
N ALA A 33 -10.84 10.05 -25.00
CA ALA A 33 -11.93 10.79 -24.37
C ALA A 33 -11.48 12.15 -23.85
N ILE A 34 -10.31 12.22 -23.19
CA ILE A 34 -9.69 13.48 -22.78
C ILE A 34 -9.38 14.33 -24.01
N GLY A 35 -8.75 13.77 -25.04
CA GLY A 35 -8.41 14.49 -26.27
C GLY A 35 -9.62 15.11 -26.97
N VAL A 36 -10.73 14.38 -27.05
CA VAL A 36 -12.00 14.90 -27.57
C VAL A 36 -12.51 16.06 -26.72
N MET A 37 -12.48 15.92 -25.38
CA MET A 37 -12.93 16.98 -24.47
C MET A 37 -12.03 18.23 -24.56
N VAL A 38 -10.72 18.05 -24.73
CA VAL A 38 -9.77 19.13 -24.99
C VAL A 38 -10.12 19.86 -26.28
N LEU A 39 -10.35 19.15 -27.39
CA LEU A 39 -10.73 19.77 -28.66
C LEU A 39 -12.03 20.58 -28.56
N VAL A 40 -12.98 20.14 -27.74
CA VAL A 40 -14.25 20.85 -27.48
C VAL A 40 -14.04 22.10 -26.62
N LEU A 41 -13.17 22.04 -25.60
CA LEU A 41 -12.95 23.14 -24.65
C LEU A 41 -11.95 24.19 -25.12
N LEU A 42 -10.96 23.82 -25.95
CA LEU A 42 -9.90 24.71 -26.42
C LEU A 42 -10.40 26.04 -27.04
N PRO A 43 -11.43 26.06 -27.91
CA PRO A 43 -11.97 27.31 -28.46
C PRO A 43 -12.51 28.26 -27.40
N PHE A 44 -12.92 27.73 -26.24
CA PHE A 44 -13.52 28.47 -25.13
C PHE A 44 -12.53 28.77 -24.00
N ALA A 45 -11.24 28.44 -24.15
CA ALA A 45 -10.24 28.54 -23.09
C ALA A 45 -10.22 29.91 -22.39
N ASN A 46 -10.25 31.01 -23.15
CA ASN A 46 -10.27 32.37 -22.60
C ASN A 46 -11.56 32.68 -21.84
N GLY A 47 -12.71 32.22 -22.34
CA GLY A 47 -14.01 32.39 -21.68
C GLY A 47 -14.12 31.57 -20.40
N LEU A 48 -13.63 30.33 -20.43
CA LEU A 48 -13.55 29.46 -19.26
C LEU A 48 -12.65 30.09 -18.18
N TYR A 49 -11.49 30.63 -18.59
CA TYR A 49 -10.60 31.35 -17.69
C TYR A 49 -11.28 32.55 -17.04
N ALA A 50 -11.95 33.40 -17.82
CA ALA A 50 -12.68 34.55 -17.28
C ALA A 50 -13.77 34.14 -16.27
N TYR A 51 -14.48 33.03 -16.54
CA TYR A 51 -15.52 32.51 -15.65
C TYR A 51 -14.94 31.95 -14.35
N VAL A 52 -13.89 31.13 -14.43
CA VAL A 52 -13.22 30.55 -13.25
C VAL A 52 -12.49 31.63 -12.46
N ALA A 53 -11.98 32.68 -13.10
CA ALA A 53 -11.30 33.80 -12.46
C ALA A 53 -12.24 34.84 -11.83
N ALA A 54 -13.52 34.88 -12.20
CA ALA A 54 -14.45 35.86 -11.65
C ALA A 54 -14.64 35.76 -10.12
N PRO A 55 -14.83 34.58 -9.51
CA PRO A 55 -14.87 34.44 -8.05
C PRO A 55 -13.52 34.76 -7.39
N LEU A 56 -12.42 34.59 -8.12
CA LEU A 56 -11.07 34.84 -7.65
C LEU A 56 -10.78 36.33 -7.53
N LEU A 57 -11.19 37.11 -8.54
CA LEU A 57 -11.12 38.57 -8.51
C LEU A 57 -12.00 39.17 -7.41
N ALA A 58 -13.12 38.53 -7.08
CA ALA A 58 -14.03 38.98 -6.02
C ALA A 58 -13.49 38.77 -4.59
N GLN A 59 -12.51 37.89 -4.41
CA GLN A 59 -11.88 37.59 -3.11
C GLN A 59 -10.59 38.39 -2.89
N LEU A 60 -10.09 39.09 -3.92
CA LEU A 60 -8.94 39.98 -3.78
C LEU A 60 -9.37 41.27 -3.04
N PRO A 61 -8.55 41.80 -2.11
CA PRO A 61 -8.79 43.10 -1.50
C PRO A 61 -8.94 44.19 -2.57
N ASP A 62 -9.84 45.15 -2.35
CA ASP A 62 -10.07 46.28 -3.27
C ASP A 62 -8.74 46.94 -3.65
N GLY A 63 -8.35 46.81 -4.94
CA GLY A 63 -7.12 47.39 -5.49
C GLY A 63 -5.99 46.40 -5.82
N ASN A 64 -6.10 45.12 -5.47
CA ASN A 64 -5.12 44.10 -5.88
C ASN A 64 -5.44 43.55 -7.27
N THR A 65 -4.50 43.71 -8.20
CA THR A 65 -4.55 43.09 -9.53
C THR A 65 -3.67 41.84 -9.56
N MET A 66 -4.16 40.74 -10.15
CA MET A 66 -3.30 39.61 -10.48
C MET A 66 -2.24 40.06 -11.48
N ILE A 67 -0.99 39.67 -11.23
CA ILE A 67 0.13 39.96 -12.12
C ILE A 67 0.47 38.73 -12.95
N ALA A 68 1.04 38.96 -14.12
CA ALA A 68 1.71 37.91 -14.89
C ALA A 68 3.22 38.14 -14.78
N THR A 69 3.90 37.28 -14.05
CA THR A 69 5.36 37.34 -13.89
C THR A 69 6.09 36.87 -15.14
N GLN A 70 5.50 35.93 -15.90
CA GLN A 70 6.03 35.43 -17.15
C GLN A 70 5.32 36.03 -18.35
N VAL A 71 6.09 36.34 -19.41
CA VAL A 71 5.56 36.90 -20.67
C VAL A 71 4.55 35.95 -21.32
N ALA A 72 4.76 34.64 -21.18
CA ALA A 72 3.88 33.63 -21.76
C ALA A 72 2.65 33.31 -20.89
N SER A 73 2.59 33.75 -19.63
CA SER A 73 1.50 33.41 -18.70
C SER A 73 0.10 33.76 -19.22
N PRO A 74 -0.16 34.97 -19.75
CA PRO A 74 -1.49 35.33 -20.25
C PRO A 74 -1.96 34.46 -21.43
N PHE A 75 -1.00 33.93 -22.20
CA PHE A 75 -1.30 33.03 -23.31
C PHE A 75 -1.50 31.59 -22.84
N LEU A 76 -0.57 31.04 -22.04
CA LEU A 76 -0.57 29.62 -21.66
C LEU A 76 -1.58 29.26 -20.56
N THR A 77 -1.92 30.21 -19.68
CA THR A 77 -2.78 29.96 -18.50
C THR A 77 -4.19 29.52 -18.91
N PRO A 78 -4.90 30.18 -19.85
CA PRO A 78 -6.19 29.72 -20.33
C PRO A 78 -6.14 28.32 -20.97
N PHE A 79 -5.09 28.03 -21.75
CA PHE A 79 -4.91 26.70 -22.37
C PHE A 79 -4.69 25.61 -21.33
N LYS A 80 -3.87 25.88 -20.30
CA LYS A 80 -3.66 24.95 -19.18
C LYS A 80 -4.95 24.65 -18.44
N LEU A 81 -5.74 25.69 -18.15
CA LEU A 81 -7.06 25.50 -17.53
C LEU A 81 -7.97 24.64 -18.40
N ALA A 82 -8.06 24.90 -19.71
CA ALA A 82 -8.89 24.11 -20.62
C ALA A 82 -8.47 22.63 -20.66
N LEU A 83 -7.15 22.37 -20.66
CA LEU A 83 -6.60 21.01 -20.62
C LEU A 83 -7.01 20.26 -19.34
N ILE A 84 -6.83 20.88 -18.18
CA ILE A 84 -7.15 20.24 -16.89
C ILE A 84 -8.67 20.13 -16.69
N ALA A 85 -9.44 21.14 -17.09
CA ALA A 85 -10.90 21.08 -17.09
C ALA A 85 -11.42 19.94 -17.97
N ALA A 86 -10.80 19.70 -19.13
CA ALA A 86 -11.14 18.56 -19.98
C ALA A 86 -10.96 17.23 -19.25
N VAL A 87 -9.86 17.07 -18.51
CA VAL A 87 -9.62 15.88 -17.68
C VAL A 87 -10.74 15.71 -16.64
N PHE A 88 -11.11 16.77 -15.92
CA PHE A 88 -12.17 16.73 -14.90
C PHE A 88 -13.57 16.46 -15.49
N LEU A 89 -13.89 17.00 -16.66
CA LEU A 89 -15.14 16.69 -17.35
C LEU A 89 -15.17 15.25 -17.88
N SER A 90 -14.01 14.69 -18.24
CA SER A 90 -13.88 13.30 -18.67
C SER A 90 -13.89 12.28 -17.52
N MET A 91 -13.80 12.72 -16.25
CA MET A 91 -13.72 11.84 -15.08
C MET A 91 -14.81 10.75 -14.98
N PRO A 92 -16.09 10.99 -15.31
CA PRO A 92 -17.10 9.93 -15.30
C PRO A 92 -16.74 8.75 -16.21
N TYR A 93 -16.17 9.04 -17.38
CA TYR A 93 -15.69 8.04 -18.32
C TYR A 93 -14.38 7.41 -17.88
N LEU A 94 -13.46 8.19 -17.30
CA LEU A 94 -12.18 7.69 -16.77
C LEU A 94 -12.42 6.68 -15.63
N LEU A 95 -13.26 7.05 -14.67
CA LEU A 95 -13.64 6.19 -13.56
C LEU A 95 -14.37 4.94 -14.06
N TYR A 96 -15.27 5.07 -15.05
CA TYR A 96 -15.89 3.90 -15.68
C TYR A 96 -14.85 2.94 -16.29
N GLN A 97 -13.85 3.45 -17.02
CA GLN A 97 -12.82 2.61 -17.63
C GLN A 97 -11.90 1.96 -16.60
N LEU A 98 -11.54 2.69 -15.54
CA LEU A 98 -10.77 2.18 -14.41
C LEU A 98 -11.55 1.07 -13.69
N TRP A 99 -12.83 1.32 -13.39
CA TRP A 99 -13.69 0.33 -12.73
C TRP A 99 -13.90 -0.90 -13.57
N ALA A 100 -14.18 -0.76 -14.85
CA ALA A 100 -14.38 -1.91 -15.71
C ALA A 100 -13.09 -2.75 -15.88
N PHE A 101 -11.90 -2.19 -15.61
CA PHE A 101 -10.63 -2.93 -15.55
C PHE A 101 -10.45 -3.68 -14.24
N VAL A 102 -10.88 -3.10 -13.12
CA VAL A 102 -10.76 -3.74 -11.79
C VAL A 102 -11.88 -4.74 -11.54
N ALA A 103 -13.05 -4.53 -12.16
CA ALA A 103 -14.24 -5.34 -11.98
C ALA A 103 -14.05 -6.86 -12.22
N PRO A 104 -13.20 -7.36 -13.14
CA PRO A 104 -12.89 -8.80 -13.27
C PRO A 104 -12.47 -9.46 -11.95
N GLY A 105 -11.76 -8.75 -11.07
CA GLY A 105 -11.36 -9.25 -9.75
C GLY A 105 -12.52 -9.34 -8.74
N LEU A 106 -13.60 -8.57 -8.96
CA LEU A 106 -14.82 -8.56 -8.15
C LEU A 106 -15.92 -9.49 -8.72
N TYR A 107 -15.83 -9.82 -10.00
CA TYR A 107 -16.89 -10.44 -10.81
C TYR A 107 -17.19 -11.92 -10.51
N GLN A 108 -16.39 -12.59 -9.68
CA GLN A 108 -16.61 -14.01 -9.37
C GLN A 108 -17.88 -14.23 -8.53
N HIS A 109 -18.34 -13.24 -7.74
CA HIS A 109 -19.48 -13.45 -6.83
C HIS A 109 -20.56 -12.36 -6.86
N GLU A 110 -20.30 -11.09 -7.23
CA GLU A 110 -21.37 -10.07 -7.21
C GLU A 110 -21.24 -8.92 -8.23
N LYS A 111 -22.03 -8.98 -9.31
CA LYS A 111 -22.16 -7.88 -10.29
C LYS A 111 -22.87 -6.63 -9.75
N ARG A 112 -23.61 -6.77 -8.64
CA ARG A 112 -24.57 -5.76 -8.15
C ARG A 112 -23.91 -4.60 -7.41
N LEU A 113 -22.72 -4.80 -6.83
CA LEU A 113 -22.00 -3.75 -6.09
C LEU A 113 -21.11 -2.86 -6.97
N ALA A 114 -20.70 -3.33 -8.14
CA ALA A 114 -19.83 -2.57 -9.03
C ALA A 114 -20.48 -1.25 -9.52
N VAL A 115 -21.77 -1.29 -9.86
CA VAL A 115 -22.52 -0.12 -10.35
C VAL A 115 -22.72 0.96 -9.27
N PRO A 116 -23.25 0.66 -8.06
CA PRO A 116 -23.40 1.69 -7.03
C PRO A 116 -22.06 2.23 -6.55
N LEU A 117 -20.99 1.43 -6.53
CA LEU A 117 -19.63 1.92 -6.21
C LEU A 117 -19.11 2.88 -7.29
N LEU A 118 -19.28 2.58 -8.57
CA LEU A 118 -18.91 3.48 -9.67
C LEU A 118 -19.69 4.80 -9.62
N VAL A 119 -21.00 4.75 -9.39
CA VAL A 119 -21.82 5.97 -9.28
C VAL A 119 -21.39 6.77 -8.05
N SER A 120 -21.12 6.08 -6.94
CA SER A 120 -20.63 6.72 -5.71
C SER A 120 -19.26 7.36 -5.92
N SER A 121 -18.31 6.72 -6.64
CA SER A 121 -17.01 7.31 -6.94
C SER A 121 -17.14 8.58 -7.76
N ILE A 122 -17.93 8.55 -8.84
CA ILE A 122 -18.15 9.74 -9.68
C ILE A 122 -18.71 10.90 -8.83
N PHE A 123 -19.67 10.60 -7.96
CA PHE A 123 -20.22 11.60 -7.03
C PHE A 123 -19.17 12.10 -6.02
N LEU A 124 -18.39 11.19 -5.42
CA LEU A 124 -17.35 11.52 -4.44
C LEU A 124 -16.24 12.37 -5.06
N PHE A 125 -15.84 12.10 -6.30
CA PHE A 125 -14.85 12.90 -7.02
C PHE A 125 -15.30 14.36 -7.13
N TYR A 126 -16.53 14.60 -7.62
CA TYR A 126 -17.05 15.96 -7.73
C TYR A 126 -17.34 16.59 -6.37
N LEU A 127 -17.77 15.79 -5.38
CA LEU A 127 -17.91 16.25 -4.00
C LEU A 127 -16.56 16.70 -3.43
N GLY A 128 -15.48 16.00 -3.75
CA GLY A 128 -14.11 16.36 -3.37
C GLY A 128 -13.67 17.67 -4.03
N MET A 129 -14.00 17.88 -5.30
CA MET A 129 -13.78 19.18 -5.96
C MET A 129 -14.58 20.30 -5.29
N LEU A 130 -15.86 20.07 -4.98
CA LEU A 130 -16.69 21.05 -4.27
C LEU A 130 -16.13 21.34 -2.86
N PHE A 131 -15.70 20.32 -2.14
CA PHE A 131 -15.05 20.46 -0.83
C PHE A 131 -13.78 21.30 -0.91
N ALA A 132 -12.93 21.05 -1.92
CA ALA A 132 -11.75 21.85 -2.16
C ALA A 132 -12.10 23.34 -2.40
N TYR A 133 -13.11 23.61 -3.22
CA TYR A 133 -13.53 24.98 -3.53
C TYR A 133 -14.14 25.72 -2.33
N TYR A 134 -15.10 25.10 -1.64
CA TYR A 134 -15.90 25.78 -0.61
C TYR A 134 -15.30 25.73 0.79
N VAL A 135 -14.49 24.72 1.11
CA VAL A 135 -13.94 24.53 2.45
C VAL A 135 -12.45 24.79 2.47
N VAL A 136 -11.70 24.16 1.55
CA VAL A 136 -10.23 24.20 1.59
C VAL A 136 -9.68 25.54 1.12
N PHE A 137 -10.13 26.07 -0.01
CA PHE A 137 -9.61 27.34 -0.54
C PHE A 137 -9.76 28.50 0.46
N PRO A 138 -10.94 28.77 1.04
CA PRO A 138 -11.08 29.88 1.99
C PRO A 138 -10.14 29.72 3.18
N LEU A 139 -9.93 28.49 3.64
CA LEU A 139 -9.15 28.21 4.84
C LEU A 139 -7.63 28.38 4.59
N VAL A 140 -7.13 27.92 3.44
CA VAL A 140 -5.73 28.13 3.05
C VAL A 140 -5.47 29.61 2.74
N PHE A 141 -6.33 30.28 1.98
CA PHE A 141 -6.13 31.70 1.67
C PHE A 141 -6.26 32.59 2.90
N ALA A 142 -7.21 32.33 3.81
CA ALA A 142 -7.31 33.06 5.08
C ALA A 142 -6.03 32.94 5.90
N PHE A 143 -5.41 31.74 5.91
CA PHE A 143 -4.14 31.52 6.57
C PHE A 143 -2.97 32.26 5.89
N MET A 144 -2.88 32.21 4.55
CA MET A 144 -1.83 32.93 3.80
C MET A 144 -1.93 34.46 3.97
N VAL A 145 -3.15 35.00 3.96
CA VAL A 145 -3.38 36.44 4.20
C VAL A 145 -3.08 36.78 5.67
N GLY A 146 -3.54 35.96 6.62
CA GLY A 146 -3.32 36.20 8.05
C GLY A 146 -1.87 36.13 8.51
N THR A 147 -0.98 35.49 7.73
CA THR A 147 0.46 35.40 8.01
C THR A 147 1.28 36.45 7.27
N THR A 148 0.65 37.29 6.44
CA THR A 148 1.35 38.35 5.70
C THR A 148 1.76 39.48 6.66
N PRO A 149 3.04 39.86 6.72
CA PRO A 149 3.49 40.94 7.59
C PRO A 149 2.88 42.30 7.21
N ASP A 150 2.64 43.15 8.21
CA ASP A 150 2.16 44.51 8.02
C ASP A 150 3.10 45.29 7.09
N GLY A 151 2.54 45.86 6.01
CA GLY A 151 3.28 46.65 5.02
C GLY A 151 3.77 45.89 3.78
N VAL A 152 3.49 44.59 3.65
CA VAL A 152 3.77 43.81 2.42
C VAL A 152 2.50 43.69 1.58
N ALA A 153 2.51 44.23 0.37
CA ALA A 153 1.43 44.03 -0.59
C ALA A 153 1.51 42.60 -1.17
N MET A 154 0.50 41.78 -0.89
CA MET A 154 0.39 40.44 -1.48
C MET A 154 0.00 40.56 -2.96
N MET A 155 0.95 40.33 -3.86
CA MET A 155 0.68 40.24 -5.31
C MET A 155 0.75 38.79 -5.75
N THR A 156 -0.35 38.24 -6.24
CA THR A 156 -0.40 36.84 -6.68
C THR A 156 -0.24 36.74 -8.19
N ASP A 157 0.63 35.82 -8.62
CA ASP A 157 0.80 35.47 -10.02
C ASP A 157 -0.35 34.61 -10.53
N ILE A 158 -0.84 34.93 -11.72
CA ILE A 158 -1.99 34.30 -12.35
C ILE A 158 -1.79 32.79 -12.62
N SER A 159 -0.57 32.41 -13.02
CA SER A 159 -0.24 31.02 -13.35
C SER A 159 0.03 30.23 -12.08
N ALA A 160 0.77 30.79 -11.12
CA ALA A 160 1.03 30.13 -9.84
C ALA A 160 -0.26 29.88 -9.05
N TYR A 161 -1.18 30.86 -9.06
CA TYR A 161 -2.49 30.70 -8.45
C TYR A 161 -3.30 29.58 -9.11
N LEU A 162 -3.39 29.61 -10.45
CA LEU A 162 -4.13 28.60 -11.19
C LEU A 162 -3.53 27.21 -10.94
N ASP A 163 -2.21 27.10 -10.93
CA ASP A 163 -1.50 25.85 -10.69
C ASP A 163 -1.80 25.28 -9.31
N PHE A 164 -1.79 26.15 -8.29
CA PHE A 164 -2.18 25.78 -6.93
C PHE A 164 -3.62 25.26 -6.89
N VAL A 165 -4.58 26.01 -7.45
CA VAL A 165 -6.00 25.65 -7.47
C VAL A 165 -6.27 24.35 -8.22
N LEU A 166 -5.69 24.19 -9.42
CA LEU A 166 -5.87 22.99 -10.23
C LEU A 166 -5.24 21.75 -9.57
N THR A 167 -4.06 21.91 -8.96
CA THR A 167 -3.40 20.83 -8.22
C THR A 167 -4.24 20.42 -7.02
N LEU A 168 -4.80 21.38 -6.29
CA LEU A 168 -5.64 21.10 -5.13
C LEU A 168 -6.96 20.42 -5.51
N PHE A 169 -7.60 20.84 -6.61
CA PHE A 169 -8.78 20.15 -7.14
C PHE A 169 -8.48 18.70 -7.54
N PHE A 170 -7.36 18.47 -8.23
CA PHE A 170 -6.96 17.12 -8.61
C PHE A 170 -6.70 16.27 -7.38
N ALA A 171 -5.96 16.81 -6.41
CA ALA A 171 -5.58 16.08 -5.22
C ALA A 171 -6.77 15.74 -4.33
N PHE A 172 -7.69 16.68 -4.07
CA PHE A 172 -8.91 16.38 -3.30
C PHE A 172 -9.91 15.53 -4.08
N GLY A 173 -10.04 15.72 -5.39
CA GLY A 173 -10.87 14.84 -6.22
C GLY A 173 -10.41 13.38 -6.10
N VAL A 174 -9.10 13.14 -6.21
CA VAL A 174 -8.51 11.79 -6.05
C VAL A 174 -8.53 11.34 -4.59
N ALA A 175 -8.31 12.22 -3.62
CA ALA A 175 -8.35 11.86 -2.19
C ALA A 175 -9.75 11.43 -1.75
N PHE A 176 -10.80 12.01 -2.34
CA PHE A 176 -12.18 11.57 -2.10
C PHE A 176 -12.46 10.19 -2.69
N GLU A 177 -11.57 9.60 -3.50
CA GLU A 177 -11.66 8.20 -3.92
C GLU A 177 -11.05 7.21 -2.92
N ILE A 178 -10.31 7.69 -1.91
CA ILE A 178 -9.71 6.84 -0.85
C ILE A 178 -10.76 5.96 -0.14
N PRO A 179 -11.95 6.45 0.25
CA PRO A 179 -12.98 5.60 0.87
C PRO A 179 -13.42 4.47 -0.05
N ILE A 180 -13.60 4.76 -1.33
CA ILE A 180 -14.04 3.79 -2.34
C ILE A 180 -12.94 2.76 -2.60
N ALA A 181 -11.70 3.20 -2.77
CA ALA A 181 -10.54 2.32 -2.90
C ALA A 181 -10.40 1.39 -1.69
N THR A 182 -10.65 1.91 -0.48
CA THR A 182 -10.62 1.14 0.77
C THR A 182 -11.70 0.05 0.78
N ILE A 183 -12.95 0.40 0.45
CA ILE A 183 -14.06 -0.56 0.36
C ILE A 183 -13.74 -1.65 -0.67
N LEU A 184 -13.21 -1.26 -1.82
CA LEU A 184 -12.85 -2.18 -2.89
C LEU A 184 -11.78 -3.18 -2.47
N LEU A 185 -10.70 -2.71 -1.83
CA LEU A 185 -9.62 -3.55 -1.34
C LEU A 185 -10.09 -4.58 -0.31
N VAL A 186 -11.04 -4.22 0.55
CA VAL A 186 -11.67 -5.16 1.48
C VAL A 186 -12.64 -6.11 0.77
N ALA A 187 -13.42 -5.61 -0.19
CA ALA A 187 -14.40 -6.40 -0.93
C ALA A 187 -13.78 -7.51 -1.77
N ILE A 188 -12.58 -7.31 -2.31
CA ILE A 188 -11.82 -8.35 -3.03
C ILE A 188 -11.03 -9.27 -2.09
N GLY A 189 -11.05 -9.03 -0.78
CA GLY A 189 -10.31 -9.82 0.21
C GLY A 189 -8.79 -9.58 0.24
N ALA A 190 -8.28 -8.54 -0.44
CA ALA A 190 -6.85 -8.24 -0.47
C ALA A 190 -6.32 -7.77 0.90
N VAL A 191 -7.19 -7.14 1.69
CA VAL A 191 -6.90 -6.66 3.05
C VAL A 191 -8.13 -6.77 3.93
N THR A 192 -7.93 -6.98 5.23
CA THR A 192 -9.00 -6.92 6.22
C THR A 192 -9.14 -5.48 6.78
N PRO A 193 -10.34 -5.07 7.25
CA PRO A 193 -10.51 -3.78 7.92
C PRO A 193 -9.59 -3.61 9.13
N GLU A 194 -9.31 -4.71 9.84
CA GLU A 194 -8.37 -4.76 10.97
C GLU A 194 -6.94 -4.54 10.48
N GLY A 195 -6.55 -5.17 9.37
CA GLY A 195 -5.22 -4.97 8.77
C GLY A 195 -4.99 -3.54 8.30
N LEU A 196 -6.01 -2.88 7.73
CA LEU A 196 -5.94 -1.46 7.38
C LEU A 196 -5.87 -0.56 8.61
N ALA A 197 -6.58 -0.91 9.69
CA ALA A 197 -6.51 -0.17 10.94
C ALA A 197 -5.11 -0.22 11.59
N HIS A 198 -4.36 -1.32 11.46
CA HIS A 198 -2.97 -1.37 11.93
C HIS A 198 -2.03 -0.49 11.09
N LYS A 199 -2.38 -0.22 9.83
CA LYS A 199 -1.57 0.59 8.91
C LYS A 199 -1.85 2.10 8.96
N ARG A 200 -2.65 2.59 9.91
CA ARG A 200 -2.92 4.03 10.11
C ARG A 200 -1.68 4.91 10.12
N PRO A 201 -0.58 4.56 10.83
CA PRO A 201 0.61 5.41 10.86
C PRO A 201 1.21 5.65 9.47
N TYR A 202 1.22 4.63 8.61
CA TYR A 202 1.72 4.76 7.24
C TYR A 202 0.83 5.66 6.38
N VAL A 203 -0.49 5.55 6.54
CA VAL A 203 -1.45 6.42 5.82
C VAL A 203 -1.33 7.86 6.28
N ILE A 204 -1.17 8.10 7.59
CA ILE A 204 -0.94 9.43 8.16
C ILE A 204 0.32 10.04 7.52
N VAL A 205 1.45 9.32 7.49
CA VAL A 205 2.66 9.79 6.82
C VAL A 205 2.41 10.09 5.34
N GLY A 206 1.69 9.22 4.63
CA GLY A 206 1.33 9.41 3.23
C GLY A 206 0.53 10.69 2.96
N VAL A 207 -0.51 10.97 3.76
CA VAL A 207 -1.32 12.19 3.58
C VAL A 207 -0.56 13.46 3.93
N PHE A 208 0.38 13.41 4.89
CA PHE A 208 1.27 14.53 5.19
C PHE A 208 2.28 14.78 4.06
N VAL A 209 2.80 13.72 3.43
CA VAL A 209 3.69 13.84 2.25
C VAL A 209 2.92 14.45 1.08
N VAL A 210 1.69 14.00 0.83
CA VAL A 210 0.82 14.64 -0.18
C VAL A 210 0.59 16.11 0.18
N GLY A 211 0.25 16.42 1.43
CA GLY A 211 0.12 17.80 1.90
C GLY A 211 1.35 18.66 1.63
N MET A 212 2.56 18.12 1.82
CA MET A 212 3.83 18.81 1.53
C MET A 212 4.02 19.13 0.03
N PHE A 213 3.43 18.35 -0.88
CA PHE A 213 3.46 18.66 -2.31
C PHE A 213 2.38 19.66 -2.72
N LEU A 214 1.24 19.68 -2.02
CA LEU A 214 0.10 20.54 -2.34
C LEU A 214 0.26 21.96 -1.79
N THR A 215 0.79 22.08 -0.59
CA THR A 215 1.16 23.36 0.01
C THR A 215 2.68 23.46 0.05
N PRO A 216 3.26 24.65 -0.14
CA PRO A 216 4.66 24.92 0.19
C PRO A 216 4.98 24.46 1.64
N PRO A 217 6.26 24.43 2.09
CA PRO A 217 6.65 23.94 3.41
C PRO A 217 6.11 24.83 4.55
N ASP A 218 4.80 24.73 4.79
CA ASP A 218 3.99 25.40 5.80
C ASP A 218 3.24 24.32 6.57
N VAL A 219 3.60 24.16 7.85
CA VAL A 219 3.09 23.08 8.69
C VAL A 219 1.58 23.20 8.95
N ILE A 220 1.06 24.43 9.02
CA ILE A 220 -0.34 24.68 9.38
C ILE A 220 -1.25 24.30 8.22
N SER A 221 -0.98 24.85 7.04
CA SER A 221 -1.66 24.54 5.78
C SER A 221 -1.50 23.06 5.43
N GLN A 222 -0.30 22.49 5.59
CA GLN A 222 -0.07 21.06 5.37
C GLN A 222 -0.97 20.20 6.28
N THR A 223 -1.04 20.51 7.58
CA THR A 223 -1.88 19.78 8.54
C THR A 223 -3.36 19.94 8.22
N LEU A 224 -3.76 21.16 7.86
CA LEU A 224 -5.12 21.51 7.47
C LEU A 224 -5.62 20.70 6.26
N LEU A 225 -4.73 20.42 5.30
CA LEU A 225 -5.03 19.55 4.15
C LEU A 225 -4.98 18.06 4.50
N ALA A 226 -4.02 17.65 5.34
CA ALA A 226 -3.82 16.26 5.72
C ALA A 226 -4.98 15.69 6.56
N VAL A 227 -5.55 16.49 7.47
CA VAL A 227 -6.63 16.05 8.36
C VAL A 227 -7.88 15.57 7.58
N PRO A 228 -8.45 16.33 6.63
CA PRO A 228 -9.55 15.84 5.80
C PRO A 228 -9.23 14.54 5.05
N MET A 229 -8.01 14.41 4.50
CA MET A 229 -7.60 13.18 3.79
C MET A 229 -7.52 11.97 4.72
N TRP A 230 -7.02 12.16 5.95
CA TRP A 230 -7.02 11.12 6.98
C TRP A 230 -8.43 10.73 7.42
N LEU A 231 -9.33 11.71 7.58
CA LEU A 231 -10.74 11.44 7.91
C LEU A 231 -11.46 10.65 6.81
N LEU A 232 -11.14 10.90 5.53
CA LEU A 232 -11.68 10.11 4.42
C LEU A 232 -11.21 8.65 4.46
N PHE A 233 -9.94 8.42 4.80
CA PHE A 233 -9.44 7.06 5.02
C PHE A 233 -10.19 6.36 6.15
N GLU A 234 -10.41 7.07 7.27
CA GLU A 234 -11.16 6.53 8.39
C GLU A 234 -12.61 6.19 8.02
N LEU A 235 -13.25 7.08 7.26
CA LEU A 235 -14.58 6.87 6.71
C LEU A 235 -14.61 5.64 5.79
N GLY A 236 -13.56 5.41 4.98
CA GLY A 236 -13.41 4.22 4.16
C GLY A 236 -13.39 2.92 4.98
N ILE A 237 -12.61 2.89 6.08
CA ILE A 237 -12.57 1.74 6.99
C ILE A 237 -13.95 1.53 7.63
N LEU A 238 -14.60 2.59 8.10
CA LEU A 238 -15.91 2.50 8.72
C LEU A 238 -16.97 1.96 7.74
N LEU A 239 -17.02 2.52 6.53
CA LEU A 239 -17.97 2.11 5.50
C LEU A 239 -17.71 0.67 5.04
N SER A 240 -16.46 0.25 4.89
CA SER A 240 -16.15 -1.13 4.52
C SER A 240 -16.64 -2.12 5.58
N ARG A 241 -16.53 -1.80 6.87
CA ARG A 241 -17.11 -2.62 7.96
C ARG A 241 -18.63 -2.68 7.89
N VAL A 242 -19.31 -1.55 7.75
CA VAL A 242 -20.78 -1.52 7.74
C VAL A 242 -21.35 -2.23 6.50
N LEU A 243 -20.79 -1.94 5.32
CA LEU A 243 -21.30 -2.42 4.04
C LEU A 243 -21.02 -3.92 3.82
N LEU A 244 -19.93 -4.46 4.38
CA LEU A 244 -19.59 -5.88 4.24
C LEU A 244 -20.03 -6.75 5.43
N LYS A 245 -20.25 -6.19 6.63
CA LYS A 245 -20.74 -6.95 7.80
C LYS A 245 -22.14 -7.50 7.60
N GLY A 246 -23.02 -6.81 6.87
CA GLY A 246 -24.35 -7.32 6.53
C GLY A 246 -24.31 -8.61 5.69
N ARG A 247 -23.24 -8.81 4.92
CA ARG A 247 -23.12 -9.89 3.94
C ARG A 247 -22.70 -11.22 4.55
N LEU A 248 -21.83 -11.17 5.57
CA LEU A 248 -21.50 -12.36 6.39
C LEU A 248 -22.74 -12.91 7.11
N ALA A 249 -23.73 -12.07 7.43
CA ALA A 249 -24.99 -12.51 8.04
C ALA A 249 -25.96 -13.12 7.00
N GLU A 250 -26.03 -12.58 5.77
CA GLU A 250 -26.88 -13.13 4.69
C GLU A 250 -26.36 -14.46 4.12
N ASP A 251 -25.04 -14.66 4.03
CA ASP A 251 -24.45 -15.97 3.66
C ASP A 251 -24.63 -17.03 4.76
N SER A 252 -24.79 -16.60 6.02
CA SER A 252 -25.06 -17.50 7.14
C SER A 252 -26.52 -17.97 7.17
N ASP A 253 -27.46 -17.18 6.64
CA ASP A 253 -28.91 -17.45 6.68
C ASP A 253 -29.41 -18.17 5.41
N SER A 254 -28.61 -18.20 4.34
CA SER A 254 -28.87 -18.95 3.10
C SER A 254 -28.26 -20.36 3.09
N GLY A 255 -27.56 -20.74 4.16
CA GLY A 255 -27.15 -22.11 4.44
C GLY A 255 -28.32 -22.93 4.96
N GLU A 256 -29.15 -23.46 4.07
CA GLU A 256 -30.09 -24.54 4.40
C GLU A 256 -29.30 -25.64 5.16
N PRO A 257 -29.67 -26.00 6.41
CA PRO A 257 -29.02 -27.10 7.08
C PRO A 257 -29.23 -28.36 6.22
N PRO A 258 -28.17 -29.16 5.95
CA PRO A 258 -28.33 -30.38 5.17
C PRO A 258 -29.44 -31.22 5.79
N PRO A 259 -30.36 -31.79 4.99
CA PRO A 259 -31.50 -32.53 5.52
C PRO A 259 -31.01 -33.57 6.51
N ALA A 260 -31.54 -33.51 7.74
CA ALA A 260 -31.25 -34.44 8.82
C ALA A 260 -31.69 -35.85 8.38
N GLY A 261 -30.81 -36.59 7.71
CA GLY A 261 -31.24 -37.80 7.04
C GLY A 261 -30.21 -38.51 6.18
N SER A 262 -28.95 -38.59 6.59
CA SER A 262 -28.05 -39.68 6.16
C SER A 262 -26.76 -39.67 6.96
N ALA A 263 -26.81 -40.25 8.16
CA ALA A 263 -25.59 -40.70 8.83
C ALA A 263 -24.84 -41.68 7.91
N PRO A 264 -23.52 -41.54 7.69
CA PRO A 264 -22.76 -42.54 6.96
C PRO A 264 -22.80 -43.85 7.74
N LYS A 265 -23.29 -44.91 7.11
CA LYS A 265 -23.30 -46.26 7.67
C LYS A 265 -21.85 -46.74 7.83
N PRO A 266 -21.42 -47.27 9.00
CA PRO A 266 -20.05 -47.77 9.15
C PRO A 266 -19.82 -48.93 8.17
N LEU A 267 -18.76 -48.83 7.38
CA LEU A 267 -18.33 -49.91 6.50
C LEU A 267 -17.87 -51.13 7.32
N PRO A 268 -18.17 -52.37 6.90
CA PRO A 268 -17.70 -53.55 7.60
C PRO A 268 -16.20 -53.75 7.37
N VAL A 269 -15.45 -53.89 8.45
CA VAL A 269 -14.03 -54.25 8.43
C VAL A 269 -13.92 -55.73 8.09
N THR A 270 -13.40 -56.07 6.91
CA THR A 270 -13.00 -57.44 6.57
C THR A 270 -11.55 -57.68 6.98
N PRO A 271 -11.22 -58.78 7.70
CA PRO A 271 -9.86 -59.12 8.01
C PRO A 271 -9.20 -59.78 6.79
N SER A 272 -8.26 -59.08 6.14
CA SER A 272 -7.40 -59.68 5.11
C SER A 272 -6.24 -60.41 5.79
N ALA A 273 -6.30 -61.73 5.77
CA ALA A 273 -5.17 -62.59 6.08
C ALA A 273 -4.15 -62.59 4.93
N GLY A 274 -2.86 -62.51 5.26
CA GLY A 274 -1.79 -62.99 4.37
C GLY A 274 -0.61 -62.04 4.12
N GLY A 275 0.45 -62.21 4.93
CA GLY A 275 1.82 -62.37 4.44
C GLY A 275 2.59 -61.15 3.94
N GLY A 276 3.60 -60.72 4.72
CA GLY A 276 4.66 -59.84 4.22
C GLY A 276 5.44 -59.13 5.32
N ALA A 277 6.28 -59.87 6.03
CA ALA A 277 7.18 -59.33 7.05
C ALA A 277 8.35 -58.59 6.41
N VAL A 278 8.17 -57.31 6.05
CA VAL A 278 9.28 -56.35 5.86
C VAL A 278 8.77 -54.96 6.22
N GLY A 279 9.30 -54.36 7.30
CA GLY A 279 9.11 -52.93 7.59
C GLY A 279 8.41 -52.55 8.90
N ARG A 280 8.50 -53.35 9.98
CA ARG A 280 7.85 -53.01 11.27
C ARG A 280 8.81 -52.56 12.39
N GLU A 281 9.99 -52.05 12.06
CA GLU A 281 10.98 -51.61 13.07
C GLU A 281 11.39 -50.13 12.98
N LEU A 282 10.72 -49.31 12.16
CA LEU A 282 11.03 -47.87 12.04
C LEU A 282 9.85 -46.98 12.45
N SER A 283 9.36 -47.18 13.68
CA SER A 283 8.71 -46.14 14.50
C SER A 283 8.08 -46.80 15.74
N PRO A 284 8.66 -46.67 16.93
CA PRO A 284 7.92 -46.96 18.15
C PRO A 284 6.85 -45.88 18.32
N GLY A 285 5.59 -46.28 18.48
CA GLY A 285 4.55 -45.39 19.02
C GLY A 285 3.69 -44.59 18.03
N LEU A 286 3.49 -45.07 16.80
CA LEU A 286 2.48 -44.48 15.90
C LEU A 286 1.03 -44.89 16.23
N ASP A 287 0.85 -45.86 17.13
CA ASP A 287 -0.46 -46.41 17.49
C ASP A 287 -0.97 -45.92 18.87
N ASP A 288 -0.37 -44.88 19.46
CA ASP A 288 -0.79 -44.36 20.78
C ASP A 288 -1.96 -43.34 20.63
N PRO A 289 -3.18 -43.69 21.05
CA PRO A 289 -4.36 -42.83 20.92
C PRO A 289 -4.33 -41.58 21.80
N ASP A 290 -3.40 -41.48 22.76
CA ASP A 290 -3.24 -40.33 23.66
C ASP A 290 -2.10 -39.38 23.25
N ARG A 291 -1.48 -39.59 22.07
CA ARG A 291 -0.34 -38.78 21.61
C ARG A 291 -0.66 -37.31 21.38
N TRP A 292 -1.92 -36.98 21.10
CA TRP A 292 -2.37 -35.60 20.95
C TRP A 292 -3.63 -35.37 21.77
N ARG A 293 -3.43 -34.74 22.93
CA ARG A 293 -4.49 -34.16 23.75
C ARG A 293 -4.23 -32.65 23.78
N PRO A 294 -5.25 -31.80 23.58
CA PRO A 294 -5.08 -30.38 23.83
C PRO A 294 -4.65 -30.20 25.29
N MET A 295 -3.54 -29.49 25.52
CA MET A 295 -3.02 -29.20 26.87
C MET A 295 -4.11 -28.49 27.68
N THR A 296 -4.24 -28.87 28.95
CA THR A 296 -5.13 -28.15 29.86
C THR A 296 -4.53 -26.79 30.21
N ASP A 297 -5.39 -25.82 30.58
CA ASP A 297 -4.94 -24.45 30.88
C ASP A 297 -3.84 -24.40 31.96
N ALA A 298 -3.91 -25.30 32.95
CA ALA A 298 -2.91 -25.41 34.01
C ALA A 298 -1.55 -25.95 33.52
N GLU A 299 -1.56 -26.88 32.55
CA GLU A 299 -0.34 -27.40 31.94
C GLU A 299 0.32 -26.36 31.04
N MET A 300 -0.48 -25.55 30.34
CA MET A 300 0.00 -24.44 29.51
C MET A 300 0.66 -23.35 30.35
N GLU A 301 0.07 -22.98 31.48
CA GLU A 301 0.66 -22.00 32.41
C GLU A 301 1.98 -22.52 33.00
N THR A 302 2.06 -23.82 33.30
CA THR A 302 3.30 -24.44 33.79
C THR A 302 4.40 -24.46 32.73
N GLU A 303 4.07 -24.74 31.46
CA GLU A 303 5.05 -24.64 30.36
C GLU A 303 5.54 -23.22 30.14
N LEU A 304 4.64 -22.23 30.19
CA LEU A 304 5.01 -20.81 30.07
C LEU A 304 5.96 -20.38 31.20
N ASP A 305 5.69 -20.79 32.44
CA ASP A 305 6.56 -20.53 33.59
C ASP A 305 7.97 -21.15 33.41
N LEU A 306 8.05 -22.33 32.78
CA LEU A 306 9.32 -23.00 32.50
C LEU A 306 10.11 -22.26 31.42
N ILE A 307 9.45 -21.77 30.38
CA ILE A 307 10.08 -20.99 29.30
C ILE A 307 10.62 -19.66 29.86
N ASP A 308 9.82 -18.95 30.66
CA ASP A 308 10.24 -17.69 31.29
C ASP A 308 11.44 -17.90 32.24
N ALA A 309 11.47 -19.03 32.95
CA ALA A 309 12.60 -19.41 33.80
C ALA A 309 13.86 -19.77 32.99
N GLU A 310 13.71 -20.36 31.80
CA GLU A 310 14.80 -20.66 30.90
C GLU A 310 15.38 -19.38 30.26
N ASP A 311 14.52 -18.47 29.81
CA ASP A 311 14.92 -17.15 29.30
C ASP A 311 15.62 -16.32 30.38
N ALA A 312 15.15 -16.37 31.62
CA ALA A 312 15.82 -15.74 32.75
C ALA A 312 17.23 -16.33 32.98
N ARG A 313 17.40 -17.65 32.83
CA ARG A 313 18.72 -18.30 32.93
C ARG A 313 19.64 -17.93 31.78
N LEU A 314 19.13 -17.84 30.55
CA LEU A 314 19.90 -17.41 29.39
C LEU A 314 20.34 -15.94 29.52
N ALA A 315 19.45 -15.08 30.01
CA ALA A 315 19.76 -13.68 30.32
C ALA A 315 20.80 -13.55 31.46
N GLN A 316 20.76 -14.44 32.44
CA GLN A 316 21.77 -14.50 33.51
C GLN A 316 23.12 -14.96 32.96
N ALA A 317 23.13 -16.01 32.11
CA ALA A 317 24.33 -16.55 31.47
C ALA A 317 25.02 -15.50 30.57
N ALA A 318 24.23 -14.71 29.84
CA ALA A 318 24.71 -13.60 29.02
C ALA A 318 25.38 -12.49 29.86
N LYS A 319 24.90 -12.24 31.09
CA LYS A 319 25.51 -11.26 32.02
C LYS A 319 26.83 -11.74 32.62
N THR A 320 26.99 -13.05 32.84
CA THR A 320 28.23 -13.63 33.38
C THR A 320 29.39 -13.73 32.38
N ASN A 321 29.11 -13.69 31.07
CA ASN A 321 30.12 -13.78 30.01
C ASN A 321 30.47 -12.43 29.35
N ALA A 322 30.00 -11.30 29.89
CA ALA A 322 30.38 -9.97 29.42
C ALA A 322 31.69 -9.50 30.09
N PRO A 323 32.69 -8.98 29.36
CA PRO A 323 33.91 -8.43 29.96
C PRO A 323 33.62 -7.18 30.79
N PRO A 324 34.44 -6.87 31.82
CA PRO A 324 34.06 -5.93 32.87
C PRO A 324 34.10 -4.48 32.37
N VAL A 325 33.03 -3.74 32.64
CA VAL A 325 32.96 -2.29 32.41
C VAL A 325 33.17 -1.58 33.75
N THR A 326 34.25 -0.81 33.87
CA THR A 326 34.51 0.07 35.03
C THR A 326 33.73 1.39 34.89
N PRO A 327 33.22 1.99 35.98
CA PRO A 327 32.43 3.21 35.91
C PRO A 327 33.25 4.45 36.31
N ALA A 328 33.22 5.52 35.52
CA ALA A 328 33.38 6.91 35.99
C ALA A 328 33.25 7.96 34.86
N GLY A 329 32.37 8.94 35.06
CA GLY A 329 32.70 10.38 35.04
C GLY A 329 33.08 11.11 33.74
N SER A 330 32.22 12.05 33.34
CA SER A 330 32.50 13.42 32.85
C SER A 330 33.44 13.66 31.65
N SER A 331 32.85 14.31 30.63
CA SER A 331 33.47 15.25 29.66
C SER A 331 34.55 14.71 28.70
N ALA A 332 34.22 14.58 27.41
CA ALA A 332 34.90 15.24 26.27
C ALA A 332 34.59 14.54 24.93
N ALA A 333 34.36 15.37 23.91
CA ALA A 333 34.64 15.17 22.48
C ALA A 333 34.23 13.82 21.84
N GLU A 334 33.06 13.83 21.19
CA GLU A 334 32.62 12.78 20.28
C GLU A 334 33.49 12.78 19.01
N THR A 335 34.23 11.68 18.83
CA THR A 335 35.01 11.36 17.62
C THR A 335 34.05 10.69 16.62
N PRO A 336 34.12 10.95 15.29
CA PRO A 336 33.16 10.37 14.35
C PRO A 336 33.32 8.84 14.25
N PRO A 337 32.24 8.07 13.99
CA PRO A 337 32.33 6.63 13.83
C PRO A 337 33.14 6.27 12.57
N MET A 338 33.98 5.23 12.71
CA MET A 338 34.81 4.68 11.63
C MET A 338 33.95 4.22 10.44
N PRO A 339 34.43 4.38 9.19
CA PRO A 339 33.74 3.86 8.01
C PRO A 339 33.74 2.34 8.04
N VAL A 340 32.56 1.73 8.03
CA VAL A 340 32.38 0.27 7.90
C VAL A 340 32.70 -0.10 6.45
N ASP A 341 33.61 -1.05 6.24
CA ASP A 341 33.96 -1.54 4.90
C ASP A 341 32.71 -2.18 4.26
N PRO A 342 32.23 -1.66 3.12
CA PRO A 342 31.01 -2.15 2.47
C PRO A 342 31.11 -3.62 2.04
N VAL A 343 32.31 -4.17 1.86
CA VAL A 343 32.50 -5.59 1.50
C VAL A 343 32.37 -6.50 2.72
N GLU A 344 32.76 -6.02 3.90
CA GLU A 344 32.67 -6.80 5.15
C GLU A 344 31.20 -7.00 5.57
N ASP A 345 30.36 -5.99 5.36
CA ASP A 345 28.90 -6.11 5.57
C ASP A 345 28.27 -7.18 4.66
N LYS A 346 28.75 -7.32 3.42
CA LYS A 346 28.28 -8.38 2.50
C LYS A 346 28.64 -9.78 3.00
N ILE A 347 29.79 -9.97 3.64
CA ILE A 347 30.20 -11.27 4.22
C ILE A 347 29.30 -11.62 5.42
N VAL A 348 29.04 -10.65 6.30
CA VAL A 348 28.14 -10.84 7.46
C VAL A 348 26.73 -11.21 6.99
N ARG A 349 26.22 -10.52 5.99
CA ARG A 349 24.88 -10.76 5.44
C ARG A 349 24.77 -12.08 4.69
N ALA A 350 25.84 -12.53 4.02
CA ALA A 350 25.89 -13.85 3.40
C ALA A 350 25.81 -14.98 4.43
N ASN A 351 26.47 -14.83 5.59
CA ASN A 351 26.38 -15.81 6.68
C ASN A 351 24.96 -15.85 7.29
N GLN A 352 24.31 -14.69 7.48
CA GLN A 352 22.93 -14.65 7.95
C GLN A 352 21.97 -15.36 6.98
N LEU A 353 22.16 -15.19 5.66
CA LEU A 353 21.35 -15.87 4.65
C LEU A 353 21.55 -17.39 4.65
N ARG A 354 22.78 -17.85 4.89
CA ARG A 354 23.08 -19.27 5.08
C ARG A 354 22.39 -19.83 6.33
N ASP A 355 22.45 -19.11 7.45
CA ASP A 355 21.85 -19.56 8.71
C ASP A 355 20.31 -19.64 8.61
N LEU A 356 19.71 -18.90 7.67
CA LEU A 356 18.29 -18.95 7.31
C LEU A 356 17.95 -20.04 6.26
N GLY A 357 18.92 -20.85 5.83
CA GLY A 357 18.76 -21.91 4.83
C GLY A 357 18.60 -21.40 3.39
N ASN A 358 18.97 -20.15 3.11
CA ASN A 358 18.89 -19.56 1.78
C ASN A 358 20.26 -19.56 1.08
N ASP A 359 20.71 -20.76 0.72
CA ASP A 359 22.05 -20.99 0.17
C ASP A 359 22.26 -20.31 -1.19
N PHE A 360 21.19 -20.17 -2.00
CA PHE A 360 21.26 -19.50 -3.29
C PHE A 360 21.62 -18.01 -3.14
N ALA A 361 20.92 -17.30 -2.24
CA ALA A 361 21.19 -15.88 -1.99
C ALA A 361 22.56 -15.67 -1.31
N ALA A 362 22.94 -16.58 -0.41
CA ALA A 362 24.26 -16.57 0.22
C ALA A 362 25.39 -16.71 -0.83
N ARG A 363 25.27 -17.66 -1.77
CA ARG A 363 26.24 -17.85 -2.85
C ARG A 363 26.37 -16.62 -3.74
N GLN A 364 25.26 -15.99 -4.12
CA GLN A 364 25.27 -14.79 -4.96
C GLN A 364 26.02 -13.63 -4.29
N MET A 365 25.83 -13.43 -2.99
CA MET A 365 26.54 -12.40 -2.22
C MET A 365 28.03 -12.72 -2.08
N LEU A 366 28.39 -13.99 -1.86
CA LEU A 366 29.79 -14.41 -1.77
C LEU A 366 30.53 -14.26 -3.10
N TYR A 367 29.88 -14.46 -4.24
CA TYR A 367 30.48 -14.17 -5.55
C TYR A 367 30.77 -12.66 -5.75
N GLN A 368 29.90 -11.78 -5.25
CA GLN A 368 30.18 -10.33 -5.27
C GLN A 368 31.36 -9.96 -4.38
N VAL A 369 31.49 -10.60 -3.21
CA VAL A 369 32.67 -10.43 -2.34
C VAL A 369 33.94 -10.93 -3.03
N LEU A 370 33.86 -11.99 -3.85
CA LEU A 370 35.01 -12.46 -4.64
C LEU A 370 35.45 -11.45 -5.69
N GLU A 371 34.52 -10.70 -6.25
CA GLU A 371 34.81 -9.67 -7.25
C GLU A 371 35.37 -8.40 -6.60
N GLU A 372 34.73 -7.92 -5.55
CA GLU A 372 34.99 -6.59 -4.96
C GLU A 372 35.99 -6.59 -3.79
N GLY A 373 36.17 -7.72 -3.10
CA GLY A 373 36.91 -7.78 -1.83
C GLY A 373 38.43 -7.84 -1.94
N ASP A 374 39.09 -7.56 -0.82
CA ASP A 374 40.54 -7.71 -0.69
C ASP A 374 40.98 -9.19 -0.65
N ALA A 375 42.29 -9.45 -0.62
CA ALA A 375 42.81 -10.82 -0.66
C ALA A 375 42.31 -11.70 0.52
N THR A 376 42.09 -11.09 1.68
CA THR A 376 41.64 -11.76 2.91
C THR A 376 40.16 -12.08 2.83
N GLN A 377 39.35 -11.09 2.43
CA GLN A 377 37.90 -11.21 2.22
C GLN A 377 37.57 -12.26 1.14
N ARG A 378 38.35 -12.28 0.05
CA ARG A 378 38.23 -13.32 -0.99
C ARG A 378 38.57 -14.72 -0.49
N GLN A 379 39.50 -14.84 0.45
CA GLN A 379 39.85 -16.13 1.06
C GLN A 379 38.75 -16.62 1.99
N VAL A 380 38.15 -15.73 2.78
CA VAL A 380 36.97 -16.04 3.61
C VAL A 380 35.79 -16.47 2.73
N ALA A 381 35.48 -15.71 1.67
CA ALA A 381 34.38 -16.05 0.77
C ALA A 381 34.57 -17.41 0.08
N ARG A 382 35.78 -17.76 -0.33
CA ARG A 382 36.09 -19.10 -0.89
C ARG A 382 35.87 -20.23 0.10
N ASN A 383 36.28 -20.05 1.35
CA ASN A 383 36.08 -21.07 2.39
C ASN A 383 34.60 -21.28 2.71
N ILE A 384 33.80 -20.20 2.72
CA ILE A 384 32.35 -20.31 2.95
C ILE A 384 31.67 -20.98 1.75
N LEU A 385 32.06 -20.64 0.52
CA LEU A 385 31.55 -21.31 -0.68
C LEU A 385 31.89 -22.80 -0.71
N SER A 386 33.11 -23.20 -0.31
CA SER A 386 33.45 -24.63 -0.25
C SER A 386 32.63 -25.40 0.77
N GLN A 387 32.28 -24.77 1.91
CA GLN A 387 31.39 -25.40 2.91
C GLN A 387 29.96 -25.54 2.39
N LEU A 388 29.50 -24.60 1.57
CA LEU A 388 28.18 -24.65 0.93
C LEU A 388 28.09 -25.70 -0.20
N ASP A 389 29.22 -26.17 -0.73
CA ASP A 389 29.26 -27.21 -1.77
C ASP A 389 29.35 -28.63 -1.18
N GLU A 390 29.66 -28.76 0.11
CA GLU A 390 29.72 -30.04 0.85
C GLU A 390 28.36 -30.47 1.44
N HIS A 391 27.37 -29.58 1.45
CA HIS A 391 25.99 -29.80 1.90
C HIS A 391 25.01 -29.75 0.72
#